data_AF-A0A2G9R3D4-F1
#
_entry.id   AF-A0A2G9R3D4-F1
#
_cell.length_a   1.000
_cell.length_b   1.000
_cell.length_c   1.000
_cell.angle_alpha   90.00
_cell.angle_beta   90.00
_cell.angle_gamma   90.00
#
_symmetry.space_group_name_H-M   'P 1'
#
loop_
_entity.id
_entity.type
_entity.pdbx_description
1 polymer ?
#
loop_
_entity_poly.entity_id
_entity_poly.type
_entity_poly.pdbx_seq_one_letter_code
_entity_poly.pdbx_strand_id
1 'polypeptide(L)'
;MVLVYMVLIDLLLSRWAFTLIIISSYTANLAAFLTVQRMEVPIESADDLADQTNIEYGTIHGGSTMTFFQNSRYQTYQRMWNYMNSKQPSVFVKSTEEGIARVLNSRYAFLLESTMNEYHRRLNCNLTQIGGLLDTKGYGIGMP
;
A
#
# COMPACT_ATOMS: atom_id res chain seq x y z
N MET A 1 -25.43 38.58 47.95
CA MET A 1 -25.86 38.43 46.55
C MET A 1 -24.67 38.34 45.59
N VAL A 2 -23.79 39.36 45.52
CA VAL A 2 -22.59 39.37 44.63
C VAL A 2 -21.63 38.19 44.81
N LEU A 3 -21.31 37.81 46.05
CA LEU A 3 -20.41 36.67 46.33
C LEU A 3 -20.98 35.32 45.85
N VAL A 4 -22.30 35.15 45.90
CA VAL A 4 -22.99 33.93 45.43
C VAL A 4 -22.96 33.85 43.90
N TYR A 5 -23.12 34.97 43.20
CA TYR A 5 -22.97 35.03 41.74
C TYR A 5 -21.52 34.76 41.30
N MET A 6 -20.52 35.26 42.05
CA MET A 6 -19.11 35.00 41.77
C MET A 6 -18.79 33.51 41.87
N VAL A 7 -19.18 32.86 42.96
CA VAL A 7 -18.99 31.42 43.16
C VAL A 7 -19.75 30.59 42.11
N LEU A 8 -20.96 31.01 41.72
CA LEU A 8 -21.72 30.33 40.67
C LEU A 8 -21.05 30.46 39.29
N ILE A 9 -20.48 31.62 38.98
CA ILE A 9 -19.71 31.87 37.75
C ILE A 9 -18.45 30.99 37.70
N ASP A 10 -17.70 30.89 38.80
CA ASP A 10 -16.49 30.05 38.88
C ASP A 10 -16.81 28.55 38.70
N LEU A 11 -17.94 28.08 39.26
CA LEU A 11 -18.42 26.70 39.07
C LEU A 11 -18.89 26.44 37.63
N LEU A 12 -19.50 27.43 36.97
CA LEU A 12 -19.86 27.32 35.56
C LEU A 12 -18.60 27.28 34.68
N LEU A 13 -17.63 28.16 34.93
CA LEU A 13 -16.36 28.20 34.20
C LEU A 13 -15.57 26.89 34.33
N SER A 14 -15.47 26.33 35.53
CA SER A 14 -14.79 25.04 35.74
C SER A 14 -15.49 23.87 35.03
N ARG A 15 -16.83 23.84 35.03
CA ARG A 15 -17.62 22.85 34.27
C ARG A 15 -17.43 22.97 32.77
N TRP A 16 -17.45 24.20 32.23
CA TRP A 16 -17.24 24.46 30.81
C TRP A 16 -15.80 24.13 30.38
N ALA A 17 -14.80 24.50 31.18
CA ALA A 17 -13.39 24.18 30.92
C ALA A 17 -13.15 22.66 30.89
N PHE A 18 -13.69 21.90 31.85
CA PHE A 18 -13.57 20.45 31.88
C PHE A 18 -14.20 19.79 30.64
N THR A 19 -15.37 20.27 30.23
CA THR A 19 -16.08 19.75 29.05
C THR A 19 -15.29 20.02 27.76
N LEU A 20 -14.72 21.22 27.61
CA LEU A 20 -13.88 21.56 26.45
C LEU A 20 -12.60 20.71 26.38
N ILE A 21 -11.96 20.42 27.51
CA ILE A 21 -10.77 19.56 27.54
C ILE A 21 -11.12 18.13 27.07
N ILE A 22 -12.25 17.59 27.53
CA ILE A 22 -12.70 16.25 27.10
C ILE A 22 -13.00 16.21 25.60
N ILE A 23 -13.77 17.18 25.09
CA ILE A 23 -14.13 17.23 23.66
C ILE A 23 -12.88 17.43 22.80
N SER A 24 -11.95 18.30 23.21
CA SER A 24 -10.69 18.52 22.48
C SER A 24 -9.83 17.25 22.42
N SER A 25 -9.71 16.51 23.53
CA SER A 25 -8.94 15.26 23.57
C SER A 25 -9.58 14.18 22.71
N TYR A 26 -10.92 14.07 22.75
CA TYR A 26 -11.67 13.11 21.93
C TYR A 26 -11.56 13.44 20.44
N THR A 27 -11.76 14.71 20.07
CA THR A 27 -11.63 15.17 18.68
C THR A 27 -10.20 15.03 18.16
N ALA A 28 -9.18 15.30 19.00
CA ALA A 28 -7.78 15.09 18.66
C ALA A 28 -7.44 13.61 18.42
N ASN A 29 -7.89 12.69 19.30
CA ASN A 29 -7.65 11.26 19.14
C ASN A 29 -8.40 10.68 17.92
N LEU A 30 -9.63 11.15 17.68
CA LEU A 30 -10.41 10.79 16.50
C LEU A 30 -9.74 11.27 15.21
N ALA A 31 -9.27 12.53 15.17
CA ALA A 31 -8.56 13.09 14.03
C ALA A 31 -7.21 12.36 13.79
N ALA A 32 -6.49 12.02 14.85
CA ALA A 32 -5.28 11.21 14.76
C ALA A 32 -5.58 9.83 14.12
N PHE A 33 -6.65 9.16 14.54
CA PHE A 33 -7.04 7.88 13.95
C PHE A 33 -7.47 8.01 12.47
N LEU A 34 -8.29 9.01 12.14
CA LEU A 34 -8.76 9.27 10.78
C LEU A 34 -7.62 9.60 9.80
N THR A 35 -6.59 10.30 10.27
CA THR A 35 -5.41 10.62 9.46
C THR A 35 -4.48 9.43 9.30
N VAL A 36 -4.35 8.56 10.31
CA VAL A 36 -3.60 7.30 10.20
C VAL A 36 -4.21 6.38 9.15
N GLN A 37 -5.54 6.27 9.05
CA GLN A 37 -6.19 5.43 8.03
C GLN A 37 -5.99 5.94 6.59
N ARG A 38 -5.76 7.25 6.39
CA ARG A 38 -5.43 7.80 5.06
C ARG A 38 -3.93 7.75 4.72
N MET A 39 -3.08 7.45 5.70
CA MET A 39 -1.62 7.40 5.55
C MET A 39 -1.06 5.97 5.38
N GLU A 40 -1.91 4.97 5.11
CA GLU A 40 -1.43 3.67 4.64
C GLU A 40 -1.11 3.75 3.12
N VAL A 41 -0.05 4.52 2.86
CA VAL A 41 0.84 4.62 1.69
C VAL A 41 0.15 4.64 0.31
N PRO A 42 0.07 5.80 -0.36
CA PRO A 42 -0.04 5.82 -1.81
C PRO A 42 1.31 5.32 -2.35
N ILE A 43 1.45 4.01 -2.58
CA ILE A 43 2.54 3.53 -3.42
C ILE A 43 2.21 4.08 -4.80
N GLU A 44 2.99 5.04 -5.28
CA GLU A 44 2.82 5.60 -6.62
C GLU A 44 3.83 4.99 -7.60
N SER A 45 4.97 4.51 -7.10
CA SER A 45 6.08 4.00 -7.89
C SER A 45 6.65 2.66 -7.39
N ALA A 46 7.43 2.00 -8.25
CA ALA A 46 8.18 0.80 -7.87
C ALA A 46 9.33 1.10 -6.90
N ASP A 47 9.86 2.33 -6.88
CA ASP A 47 10.87 2.76 -5.91
C ASP A 47 10.28 2.81 -4.50
N ASP A 48 9.08 3.37 -4.34
CA ASP A 48 8.38 3.38 -3.04
C ASP A 48 8.09 1.95 -2.54
N LEU A 49 7.73 1.05 -3.46
CA LEU A 49 7.50 -0.36 -3.17
C LEU A 49 8.79 -1.07 -2.72
N ALA A 50 9.95 -0.68 -3.27
CA ALA A 50 11.25 -1.25 -2.95
C ALA A 50 11.80 -0.76 -1.60
N ASP A 51 11.48 0.47 -1.20
CA ASP A 51 11.94 1.07 0.05
C ASP A 51 11.09 0.62 1.26
N GLN A 52 9.83 0.21 1.04
CA GLN A 52 8.95 -0.31 2.08
C GLN A 52 8.95 -1.85 2.16
N THR A 53 8.65 -2.41 3.36
CA THR A 53 8.59 -3.86 3.60
C THR A 53 7.23 -4.35 4.12
N ASN A 54 6.21 -3.50 4.14
CA ASN A 54 4.89 -3.82 4.67
C ASN A 54 4.05 -4.61 3.66
N ILE A 55 4.17 -4.26 2.37
CA ILE A 55 3.52 -4.95 1.25
C ILE A 55 4.53 -5.89 0.60
N GLU A 56 4.18 -7.17 0.55
CA GLU A 56 4.97 -8.16 -0.17
C GLU A 56 4.77 -8.00 -1.68
N TYR A 57 5.78 -8.32 -2.47
CA TYR A 57 5.68 -8.26 -3.93
C TYR A 57 6.44 -9.39 -4.59
N GLY A 58 5.96 -9.80 -5.76
CA GLY A 58 6.54 -10.93 -6.48
C GLY A 58 6.00 -11.09 -7.89
N THR A 59 6.56 -12.07 -8.59
CA THR A 59 6.25 -12.37 -10.00
C THR A 59 5.90 -13.85 -10.16
N ILE A 60 5.51 -14.24 -11.37
CA ILE A 60 5.41 -15.65 -11.74
C ILE A 60 6.81 -16.29 -11.71
N HIS A 61 6.92 -17.47 -11.13
CA HIS A 61 8.14 -18.26 -11.10
C HIS A 61 8.52 -18.72 -12.51
N GLY A 62 9.75 -18.42 -12.95
CA GLY A 62 10.24 -18.74 -14.30
C GLY A 62 9.67 -17.86 -15.40
N GLY A 63 8.95 -16.79 -15.07
CA GLY A 63 8.45 -15.81 -16.05
C GLY A 63 9.55 -14.88 -16.59
N SER A 64 9.30 -14.28 -17.75
CA SER A 64 10.19 -13.25 -18.34
C SER A 64 10.43 -12.07 -17.38
N THR A 65 9.41 -11.67 -16.63
CA THR A 65 9.49 -10.61 -15.63
C THR A 65 10.46 -10.96 -14.49
N MET A 66 10.54 -12.23 -14.08
CA MET A 66 11.49 -12.70 -13.06
C MET A 66 12.93 -12.52 -13.57
N THR A 67 13.19 -12.98 -14.79
CA THR A 67 14.49 -12.86 -15.46
C THR A 67 14.87 -11.40 -15.75
N PHE A 68 13.88 -10.52 -15.96
CA PHE A 68 14.09 -9.08 -16.08
C PHE A 68 14.65 -8.48 -14.79
N PHE A 69 14.05 -8.78 -13.63
CA PHE A 69 14.54 -8.29 -12.34
C PHE A 69 15.91 -8.85 -11.99
N GLN A 70 16.18 -10.12 -12.34
CA GLN A 70 17.51 -10.75 -12.19
C GLN A 70 18.61 -10.03 -12.97
N ASN A 71 18.35 -9.71 -14.25
CA ASN A 71 19.36 -9.14 -15.15
C ASN A 71 19.36 -7.61 -15.19
N SER A 72 18.50 -6.98 -14.40
CA SER A 72 18.38 -5.52 -14.39
C SER A 72 19.68 -4.87 -13.87
N ARG A 73 20.06 -3.76 -14.50
CA ARG A 73 21.19 -2.91 -14.08
C ARG A 73 20.76 -1.76 -13.17
N TYR A 74 19.46 -1.57 -12.98
CA TYR A 74 18.94 -0.49 -12.15
C TYR A 74 18.99 -0.87 -10.66
N GLN A 75 19.56 0.00 -9.83
CA GLN A 75 19.83 -0.30 -8.42
C GLN A 75 18.56 -0.65 -7.63
N THR A 76 17.44 0.04 -7.88
CA THR A 76 16.16 -0.29 -7.24
C THR A 76 15.68 -1.69 -7.62
N TYR A 77 15.74 -2.06 -8.89
CA TYR A 77 15.28 -3.38 -9.36
C TYR A 77 16.17 -4.52 -8.84
N GLN A 78 17.47 -4.27 -8.68
CA GLN A 78 18.37 -5.23 -8.02
C GLN A 78 18.04 -5.42 -6.54
N ARG A 79 17.70 -4.33 -5.82
CA ARG A 79 17.21 -4.42 -4.43
C ARG A 79 15.91 -5.22 -4.35
N MET A 80 14.96 -4.94 -5.25
CA MET A 80 13.71 -5.71 -5.35
C MET A 80 13.96 -7.19 -5.62
N TRP A 81 14.88 -7.51 -6.54
CA TRP A 81 15.26 -8.89 -6.83
C TRP A 81 15.84 -9.60 -5.59
N ASN A 82 16.78 -8.95 -4.90
CA ASN A 82 17.37 -9.50 -3.68
C ASN A 82 16.33 -9.74 -2.58
N TYR A 83 15.36 -8.83 -2.45
CA TYR A 83 14.22 -9.02 -1.55
C TYR A 83 13.38 -10.23 -1.95
N MET A 84 12.94 -10.32 -3.22
CA MET A 84 12.12 -11.43 -3.71
C MET A 84 12.82 -12.78 -3.57
N ASN A 85 14.14 -12.83 -3.77
CA ASN A 85 14.93 -14.05 -3.68
C ASN A 85 15.25 -14.48 -2.24
N SER A 86 15.37 -13.54 -1.31
CA SER A 86 15.70 -13.83 0.10
C SER A 86 14.48 -14.12 0.98
N LYS A 87 13.27 -13.72 0.55
CA LYS A 87 12.06 -13.85 1.35
C LYS A 87 11.55 -15.30 1.41
N GLN A 88 11.26 -15.76 2.63
CA GLN A 88 10.58 -17.03 2.93
C GLN A 88 9.35 -16.75 3.81
N PRO A 89 8.14 -17.22 3.47
CA PRO A 89 7.77 -18.09 2.34
C PRO A 89 7.90 -17.40 0.96
N SER A 90 7.93 -18.19 -0.12
CA SER A 90 8.18 -17.66 -1.47
C SER A 90 7.13 -16.62 -1.87
N VAL A 91 7.61 -15.45 -2.29
CA VAL A 91 6.75 -14.41 -2.89
C VAL A 91 6.36 -14.75 -4.32
N PHE A 92 7.10 -15.64 -4.98
CA PHE A 92 6.78 -16.11 -6.32
C PHE A 92 5.53 -16.98 -6.34
N VAL A 93 4.75 -16.85 -7.41
CA VAL A 93 3.54 -17.65 -7.66
C VAL A 93 3.73 -18.55 -8.88
N LYS A 94 2.99 -19.65 -8.95
CA LYS A 94 3.11 -20.62 -10.06
C LYS A 94 2.26 -20.22 -11.25
N SER A 95 1.09 -19.62 -11.02
CA SER A 95 0.16 -19.16 -12.06
C SER A 95 -0.31 -17.73 -11.83
N THR A 96 -0.79 -17.10 -12.90
CA THR A 96 -1.38 -15.75 -12.86
C THR A 96 -2.61 -15.71 -11.96
N GLU A 97 -3.47 -16.73 -12.01
CA GLU A 97 -4.70 -16.82 -11.21
C GLU A 97 -4.39 -16.90 -9.71
N GLU A 98 -3.34 -17.65 -9.34
CA GLU A 98 -2.85 -17.72 -7.96
C GLU A 98 -2.33 -16.35 -7.50
N GLY A 99 -1.59 -15.65 -8.37
CA GLY A 99 -1.15 -14.28 -8.13
C GLY A 99 -2.31 -13.33 -7.86
N ILE A 100 -3.33 -13.34 -8.72
CA ILE A 100 -4.51 -12.47 -8.58
C ILE A 100 -5.30 -12.81 -7.31
N ALA A 101 -5.52 -14.09 -7.03
CA ALA A 101 -6.18 -14.51 -5.81
C ALA A 101 -5.40 -14.07 -4.56
N ARG A 102 -4.06 -14.13 -4.58
CA ARG A 102 -3.20 -13.67 -3.48
C ARG A 102 -3.30 -12.15 -3.27
N VAL A 103 -3.32 -11.36 -4.35
CA VAL A 103 -3.52 -9.89 -4.28
C VAL A 103 -4.87 -9.55 -3.65
N LEU A 104 -5.93 -10.28 -3.98
CA LEU A 104 -7.27 -10.01 -3.45
C LEU A 104 -7.43 -10.40 -1.97
N ASN A 105 -6.70 -11.41 -1.50
CA ASN A 105 -6.83 -11.94 -0.14
C ASN A 105 -5.80 -11.37 0.85
N SER A 106 -4.70 -10.79 0.38
CA SER A 106 -3.57 -10.37 1.22
C SER A 106 -2.92 -9.07 0.71
N ARG A 107 -2.10 -8.42 1.55
CA ARG A 107 -1.33 -7.22 1.18
C ARG A 107 -0.13 -7.60 0.31
N TYR A 108 -0.41 -7.99 -0.93
CA TYR A 108 0.55 -8.46 -1.90
C TYR A 108 0.41 -7.70 -3.23
N ALA A 109 1.52 -7.23 -3.78
CA ALA A 109 1.58 -6.60 -5.10
C ALA A 109 2.13 -7.60 -6.12
N PHE A 110 1.32 -7.89 -7.13
CA PHE A 110 1.70 -8.80 -8.20
C PHE A 110 2.23 -8.03 -9.40
N LEU A 111 3.46 -8.35 -9.81
CA LEU A 111 4.12 -7.73 -10.95
C LEU A 111 3.85 -8.57 -12.19
N LEU A 112 3.12 -8.00 -13.14
CA LEU A 112 2.75 -8.63 -14.40
C LEU A 112 2.84 -7.64 -15.57
N GLU A 113 2.69 -8.15 -16.78
CA GLU A 113 2.75 -7.34 -18.00
C GLU A 113 1.54 -6.40 -18.13
N SER A 114 1.74 -5.26 -18.78
CA SER A 114 0.74 -4.19 -18.89
C SER A 114 -0.56 -4.66 -19.57
N THR A 115 -0.45 -5.44 -20.65
CA THR A 115 -1.58 -6.02 -21.39
C THR A 115 -2.43 -6.95 -20.50
N MET A 116 -1.76 -7.82 -19.76
CA MET A 116 -2.41 -8.77 -18.85
C MET A 116 -3.05 -8.04 -17.66
N ASN A 117 -2.41 -6.97 -17.17
CA ASN A 117 -2.94 -6.15 -16.08
C ASN A 117 -4.20 -5.41 -16.50
N GLU A 118 -4.19 -4.81 -17.68
CA GLU A 118 -5.37 -4.16 -18.23
C GLU A 118 -6.52 -5.15 -18.43
N TYR A 119 -6.23 -6.36 -18.93
CA TYR A 119 -7.23 -7.41 -19.10
C TYR A 119 -7.89 -7.81 -17.78
N HIS A 120 -7.11 -8.13 -16.74
CA HIS A 120 -7.67 -8.55 -15.45
C HIS A 120 -8.37 -7.42 -14.69
N ARG A 121 -7.89 -6.18 -14.82
CA ARG A 121 -8.54 -5.00 -14.24
C ARG A 121 -9.91 -4.74 -14.88
N ARG A 122 -10.05 -4.96 -16.19
CA ARG A 122 -11.35 -4.86 -16.87
C ARG A 122 -12.34 -5.93 -16.38
N LEU A 123 -11.84 -7.11 -15.99
CA LEU A 123 -12.67 -8.18 -15.45
C LEU A 123 -13.03 -7.97 -13.98
N ASN A 124 -12.12 -7.42 -13.17
CA ASN A 124 -12.28 -7.25 -11.73
C ASN A 124 -11.96 -5.81 -11.31
N CYS A 125 -13.00 -5.05 -10.94
CA CYS A 125 -12.88 -3.66 -10.49
C CYS A 125 -12.17 -3.50 -9.12
N ASN A 126 -11.94 -4.59 -8.39
CA ASN A 126 -11.19 -4.57 -7.12
C ASN A 126 -9.67 -4.47 -7.34
N LEU A 127 -9.20 -4.69 -8.58
CA LEU A 127 -7.78 -4.57 -8.91
C LEU A 127 -7.48 -3.12 -9.31
N THR A 128 -6.36 -2.60 -8.83
CA THR A 128 -5.86 -1.27 -9.19
C THR A 128 -4.47 -1.40 -9.79
N GLN A 129 -4.19 -0.59 -10.81
CA GLN A 129 -2.85 -0.47 -11.35
C GLN A 129 -2.11 0.61 -10.57
N ILE A 130 -0.93 0.25 -10.09
CA ILE A 130 -0.02 1.17 -9.44
C ILE A 130 1.17 1.45 -10.36
N GLY A 131 1.52 2.72 -10.50
CA GLY A 131 2.64 3.16 -11.32
C GLY A 131 2.45 3.03 -12.84
N GLY A 132 3.53 3.35 -13.55
CA GLY A 132 3.63 3.28 -15.01
C GLY A 132 4.22 1.97 -15.52
N LEU A 133 4.57 1.95 -16.81
CA LEU A 133 5.29 0.82 -17.40
C LEU A 133 6.75 0.84 -16.90
N LEU A 134 7.19 -0.26 -16.30
CA LEU A 134 8.59 -0.44 -15.85
C LEU A 134 9.55 -0.74 -17.00
N ASP A 135 9.00 -1.25 -18.11
CA ASP A 135 9.74 -1.61 -19.31
C ASP A 135 8.80 -1.60 -20.51
N THR A 136 9.37 -1.45 -21.71
CA THR A 136 8.63 -1.54 -22.97
C THR A 136 8.99 -2.86 -23.64
N LYS A 137 8.16 -3.88 -23.39
CA LYS A 137 8.27 -5.20 -24.04
C LYS A 137 7.19 -5.38 -25.10
N GLY A 138 7.46 -6.25 -26.06
CA GLY A 138 6.53 -6.63 -27.12
C GLY A 138 6.56 -8.14 -27.36
N TYR A 139 5.43 -8.69 -27.78
CA TYR A 139 5.32 -10.11 -28.12
C TYR A 139 5.83 -10.37 -29.53
N GLY A 140 6.63 -11.43 -29.69
CA GLY A 140 7.13 -11.91 -30.97
C GLY A 140 6.88 -13.41 -31.11
N ILE A 141 6.78 -13.88 -32.36
CA ILE A 141 6.68 -15.31 -32.67
C ILE A 141 8.08 -15.83 -32.96
N GLY A 142 8.57 -16.74 -32.11
CA GLY A 142 9.85 -17.43 -32.33
C GLY A 142 9.67 -18.61 -33.29
N MET A 143 10.30 -18.53 -34.46
CA MET A 143 10.44 -19.67 -35.39
C MET A 143 11.81 -20.34 -35.20
N PRO A 144 11.93 -21.66 -35.45
CA PRO A 144 13.17 -22.42 -35.25
C PRO A 144 14.27 -22.08 -36.25
#